data_AF-A0A6J5CPE9-F1
#
_entry.id   AF-A0A6J5CPE9-F1
#
_cell.length_a   1.000
_cell.length_b   1.000
_cell.length_c   1.000
_cell.angle_alpha   90.00
_cell.angle_beta   90.00
_cell.angle_gamma   90.00
#
_symmetry.space_group_name_H-M   'P 1'
#
loop_
_entity.id
_entity.type
_entity.pdbx_description
1 polymer ?
#
loop_
_entity_poly.entity_id
_entity_poly.type
_entity_poly.pdbx_seq_one_letter_code
_entity_poly.pdbx_strand_id
1 'polypeptide(L)'
;MGATISYRGICARACPGLEVSSSPALRLAMLEYRHEKKVIGKWPGVLARFTLPDGRLGALHRTFLDRSKPAKATIITSDGEVLPSKMNDLTLHRLNGGAVRLMEPANGEIGVGEGLESVLGAHMLFGVPVWYCLNRVLLSDFVVPEGLGIRVVHIFADFDAVDPKTRKSPGMADALALATRLRADGYTAIVHRPKVRGTDFADEWMTSCNKPRSLAVPARLGGKPEALHI
;
A
#
# COMPACT_ATOMS: atom_id res chain seq x y z
N MET A 1 20.89 17.62 5.12
CA MET A 1 19.93 17.07 6.10
C MET A 1 18.66 16.72 5.34
N GLY A 2 18.38 15.44 5.13
CA GLY A 2 17.15 15.01 4.46
C GLY A 2 15.99 15.04 5.46
N ALA A 3 14.95 15.82 5.18
CA ALA A 3 13.74 15.81 5.99
C ALA A 3 13.09 14.42 5.89
N THR A 4 13.13 13.70 6.99
CA THR A 4 12.50 12.41 7.19
C THR A 4 11.01 12.66 7.45
N ILE A 5 10.14 12.16 6.58
CA ILE A 5 8.72 12.55 6.54
C ILE A 5 7.85 11.55 7.29
N SER A 6 7.05 12.06 8.21
CA SER A 6 5.89 11.34 8.73
C SER A 6 4.83 11.22 7.65
N TYR A 7 4.31 10.01 7.44
CA TYR A 7 3.26 9.69 6.47
C TYR A 7 1.95 10.47 6.68
N ARG A 8 1.81 11.15 7.83
CA ARG A 8 0.67 11.99 8.21
C ARG A 8 0.32 13.06 7.17
N GLY A 9 1.25 13.54 6.35
CA GLY A 9 0.96 14.52 5.28
C GLY A 9 0.55 13.90 3.94
N ILE A 10 0.96 12.66 3.67
CA ILE A 10 0.79 11.98 2.36
C ILE A 10 -0.56 11.26 2.30
N CYS A 11 -0.90 10.58 3.39
CA CYS A 11 -2.06 9.69 3.46
C CYS A 11 -3.10 10.19 4.47
N ALA A 12 -3.05 11.46 4.90
CA ALA A 12 -3.90 12.00 5.98
C ALA A 12 -5.39 11.65 5.84
N ARG A 13 -5.90 11.65 4.60
CA ARG A 13 -7.28 11.28 4.28
C ARG A 13 -7.53 9.81 4.01
N ALA A 14 -6.53 9.06 3.57
CA ALA A 14 -6.68 7.64 3.24
C ALA A 14 -6.38 6.73 4.46
N CYS A 15 -5.53 7.22 5.37
CA CYS A 15 -5.13 6.54 6.59
C CYS A 15 -5.10 7.52 7.79
N PRO A 16 -6.26 7.94 8.33
CA PRO A 16 -6.32 8.74 9.55
C PRO A 16 -5.70 7.98 10.72
N GLY A 17 -5.04 8.71 11.62
CA GLY A 17 -4.39 8.11 12.79
C GLY A 17 -3.17 7.24 12.45
N LEU A 18 -2.62 7.35 11.24
CA LEU A 18 -1.43 6.61 10.84
C LEU A 18 -0.21 7.01 11.72
N GLU A 19 0.27 6.03 12.47
CA GLU A 19 1.42 6.13 13.37
C GLU A 19 2.53 5.19 12.92
N VAL A 20 3.18 5.56 11.81
CA VAL A 20 4.34 4.83 11.32
C VAL A 20 5.56 5.73 11.29
N SER A 21 6.70 5.14 11.66
CA SER A 21 8.00 5.76 11.44
C SER A 21 8.18 6.01 9.96
N SER A 22 8.60 7.22 9.63
CA SER A 22 9.04 7.64 8.29
C SER A 22 9.95 6.61 7.61
N SER A 23 9.66 6.26 6.35
CA SER A 23 10.52 5.36 5.57
C SER A 23 11.61 6.12 4.83
N PRO A 24 12.85 5.62 4.82
CA PRO A 24 13.88 6.16 3.95
C PRO A 24 13.53 6.01 2.45
N ALA A 25 12.58 5.13 2.09
CA ALA A 25 12.15 4.93 0.71
C ALA A 25 11.27 6.07 0.17
N LEU A 26 10.73 6.95 1.03
CA LEU A 26 9.85 8.04 0.60
C LEU A 26 10.48 9.42 0.84
N ARG A 27 10.19 10.35 -0.06
CA ARG A 27 10.47 11.79 0.08
C ARG A 27 9.28 12.61 -0.42
N LEU A 28 9.06 13.76 0.20
CA LEU A 28 8.10 14.78 -0.22
C LEU A 28 8.91 15.94 -0.77
N ALA A 29 8.50 16.43 -1.92
CA ALA A 29 9.10 17.61 -2.52
C ALA A 29 8.09 18.29 -3.46
N MET A 30 8.40 19.51 -3.86
CA MET A 30 7.76 20.12 -5.03
C MET A 30 8.40 19.53 -6.29
N LEU A 31 7.63 18.77 -7.06
CA LEU A 31 8.07 18.05 -8.25
C LEU A 31 7.66 18.81 -9.51
N GLU A 32 8.57 18.90 -10.48
CA GLU A 32 8.20 19.28 -11.84
C GLU A 32 7.37 18.18 -12.49
N TYR A 33 6.24 18.55 -13.08
CA TYR A 33 5.52 17.68 -14.00
C TYR A 33 5.97 17.98 -15.42
N ARG A 34 6.43 16.94 -16.10
CA ARG A 34 6.87 17.04 -17.50
C ARG A 34 5.92 16.25 -18.38
N HIS A 35 5.37 16.93 -19.39
CA HIS A 35 4.57 16.35 -20.46
C HIS A 35 5.22 16.73 -21.78
N GLU A 36 5.38 15.77 -22.69
CA GLU A 36 6.03 15.99 -23.99
C GLU A 36 7.38 16.74 -23.92
N LYS A 37 8.24 16.34 -22.96
CA LYS A 37 9.55 16.96 -22.66
C LYS A 37 9.51 18.42 -22.17
N LYS A 38 8.33 19.02 -22.00
CA LYS A 38 8.14 20.37 -21.43
C LYS A 38 7.69 20.29 -19.98
N VAL A 39 8.17 21.20 -19.14
CA VAL A 39 7.64 21.37 -17.78
C VAL A 39 6.34 22.14 -17.88
N ILE A 40 5.23 21.53 -17.48
CA ILE A 40 3.89 22.17 -17.51
C ILE A 40 3.49 22.74 -16.15
N GLY A 41 4.28 22.48 -15.10
CA GLY A 41 4.10 23.07 -13.79
C GLY A 41 4.83 22.32 -12.68
N LYS A 42 4.56 22.71 -11.43
CA LYS A 42 5.09 22.07 -10.22
C LYS A 42 3.97 21.69 -9.27
N TRP A 43 4.07 20.51 -8.66
CA TRP A 43 3.09 20.02 -7.69
C TRP A 43 3.80 19.45 -6.47
N PRO A 44 3.21 19.54 -5.26
CA PRO A 44 3.67 18.71 -4.16
C PRO A 44 3.59 17.24 -4.60
N GLY A 45 4.55 16.43 -4.22
CA GLY A 45 4.57 15.04 -4.65
C GLY A 45 5.39 14.14 -3.76
N VAL A 46 5.03 12.86 -3.80
CA VAL A 46 5.75 11.77 -3.15
C VAL A 46 6.70 11.17 -4.17
N LEU A 47 7.99 11.19 -3.87
CA LEU A 47 9.03 10.41 -4.53
C LEU A 47 9.21 9.11 -3.74
N ALA A 48 9.12 7.99 -4.43
CA ALA A 48 9.26 6.66 -3.86
C ALA A 48 10.36 5.87 -4.56
N ARG A 49 11.28 5.32 -3.76
CA ARG A 49 12.38 4.48 -4.22
C ARG A 49 11.88 3.06 -4.46
N PHE A 50 11.69 2.69 -5.72
CA PHE A 50 11.36 1.32 -6.11
C PHE A 50 12.64 0.48 -6.24
N THR A 51 12.71 -0.62 -5.49
CA THR A 51 13.93 -1.42 -5.35
C THR A 51 13.69 -2.83 -5.88
N LEU A 52 14.58 -3.31 -6.74
CA LEU A 52 14.56 -4.66 -7.29
C LEU A 52 14.93 -5.70 -6.22
N PRO A 53 14.68 -7.01 -6.44
CA PRO A 53 14.97 -8.05 -5.46
C PRO A 53 16.44 -8.02 -4.99
N ASP A 54 17.37 -7.83 -5.94
CA ASP A 54 18.81 -7.73 -5.71
C ASP A 54 19.28 -6.43 -5.02
N GLY A 55 18.35 -5.54 -4.65
CA GLY A 55 18.65 -4.29 -3.95
C GLY A 55 18.98 -3.10 -4.87
N ARG A 56 19.06 -3.30 -6.20
CA ARG A 56 19.28 -2.19 -7.13
C ARG A 56 18.07 -1.27 -7.22
N LEU A 57 18.33 0.00 -7.55
CA LEU A 57 17.29 0.97 -7.87
C LEU A 57 16.62 0.59 -9.21
N GLY A 58 15.32 0.31 -9.18
CA GLY A 58 14.54 0.06 -10.39
C GLY A 58 14.01 1.36 -11.00
N ALA A 59 13.33 2.17 -10.18
CA ALA A 59 12.75 3.45 -10.59
C ALA A 59 12.57 4.41 -9.41
N LEU A 60 12.40 5.69 -9.73
CA LEU A 60 11.78 6.66 -8.84
C LEU A 60 10.32 6.82 -9.26
N HIS A 61 9.42 6.31 -8.43
CA HIS A 61 7.99 6.48 -8.62
C HIS A 61 7.55 7.82 -8.03
N ARG A 62 6.75 8.57 -8.79
CA ARG A 62 6.21 9.88 -8.42
C ARG A 62 4.71 9.78 -8.30
N THR A 63 4.17 10.21 -7.16
CA THR A 63 2.75 10.49 -6.98
C THR A 63 2.58 11.97 -6.78
N PHE A 64 2.00 12.66 -7.76
CA PHE A 64 1.68 14.08 -7.65
C PHE A 64 0.43 14.26 -6.79
N LEU A 65 0.53 15.19 -5.85
CA LEU A 65 -0.52 15.54 -4.91
C LEU A 65 -1.16 16.85 -5.35
N ASP A 66 -2.43 16.96 -5.05
CA ASP A 66 -3.15 18.20 -5.23
C ASP A 66 -2.58 19.29 -4.30
N ARG A 67 -2.61 20.55 -4.74
CA ARG A 67 -2.00 21.67 -4.04
C ARG A 67 -2.82 22.15 -2.84
N SER A 68 -4.14 21.88 -2.83
CA SER A 68 -5.05 22.39 -1.81
C SER A 68 -5.82 21.31 -1.09
N LYS A 69 -6.15 20.20 -1.76
CA LYS A 69 -6.86 19.07 -1.14
C LYS A 69 -5.91 17.89 -0.83
N PRO A 70 -6.16 17.12 0.25
CA PRO A 70 -5.42 15.90 0.53
C PRO A 70 -5.87 14.77 -0.42
N ALA A 71 -5.46 14.85 -1.68
CA ALA A 71 -5.74 13.90 -2.75
C ALA A 71 -4.59 13.87 -3.76
N LYS A 72 -4.61 12.85 -4.63
CA LYS A 72 -3.79 12.84 -5.85
C LYS A 72 -4.20 14.00 -6.75
N ALA A 73 -3.23 14.59 -7.44
CA ALA A 73 -3.44 15.74 -8.30
C ALA A 73 -4.37 15.40 -9.47
N THR A 74 -5.24 16.34 -9.84
CA THR A 74 -5.89 16.35 -11.16
C THR A 74 -5.10 17.31 -12.04
N ILE A 75 -4.41 16.79 -13.05
CA ILE A 75 -3.50 17.56 -13.91
C ILE A 75 -4.12 17.62 -15.29
N ILE A 76 -4.36 18.83 -15.78
CA ILE A 76 -5.04 19.07 -17.05
C ILE A 76 -4.18 20.03 -17.87
N THR A 77 -3.94 19.69 -19.14
CA THR A 77 -3.20 20.55 -20.08
C THR A 77 -4.07 21.72 -20.54
N SER A 78 -3.47 22.70 -21.25
CA SER A 78 -4.20 23.85 -21.80
C SER A 78 -5.26 23.48 -22.84
N ASP A 79 -5.09 22.35 -23.52
CA ASP A 79 -6.01 21.77 -24.50
C ASP A 79 -7.03 20.79 -23.89
N GLY A 80 -7.00 20.59 -22.56
CA GLY A 80 -8.00 19.81 -21.83
C GLY A 80 -7.68 18.33 -21.63
N GLU A 81 -6.48 17.86 -21.99
CA GLU A 81 -6.03 16.49 -21.75
C GLU A 81 -5.84 16.24 -20.24
N VAL A 82 -6.40 15.15 -19.72
CA VAL A 82 -6.20 14.73 -18.33
C VAL A 82 -4.98 13.83 -18.24
N LEU A 83 -3.96 14.29 -17.52
CA LEU A 83 -2.69 13.59 -17.38
C LEU A 83 -2.63 12.72 -16.11
N PRO A 84 -1.84 11.64 -16.12
CA PRO A 84 -1.74 10.74 -14.97
C PRO A 84 -1.09 11.43 -13.77
N SER A 85 -1.65 11.21 -12.59
CA SER A 85 -1.12 11.71 -11.31
C SER A 85 0.02 10.87 -10.75
N LYS A 86 0.30 9.70 -11.36
CA LYS A 86 1.39 8.81 -11.00
C LYS A 86 2.29 8.60 -12.20
N MET A 87 3.60 8.69 -12.01
CA MET A 87 4.58 8.48 -13.07
C MET A 87 5.78 7.71 -12.53
N ASN A 88 6.40 6.90 -13.37
CA ASN A 88 7.75 6.41 -13.12
C ASN A 88 8.71 7.31 -13.91
N ASP A 89 9.75 7.82 -13.25
CA ASP A 89 10.90 8.35 -13.99
C ASP A 89 11.60 7.22 -14.75
N LEU A 90 12.67 7.59 -15.49
CA LEU A 90 13.60 6.71 -16.18
C LEU A 90 13.73 5.35 -15.46
N THR A 91 13.13 4.32 -16.04
CA THR A 91 13.28 2.95 -15.54
C THR A 91 14.65 2.48 -15.95
N LEU A 92 15.57 2.34 -15.00
CA LEU A 92 16.94 1.88 -15.28
C LEU A 92 16.94 0.40 -15.69
N HIS A 93 15.93 -0.34 -15.22
CA HIS A 93 15.76 -1.78 -15.39
C HIS A 93 14.27 -2.14 -15.52
N ARG A 94 13.98 -3.38 -15.95
CA ARG A 94 12.63 -3.95 -15.81
C ARG A 94 12.24 -3.99 -14.34
N LEU A 95 11.01 -3.61 -14.02
CA LEU A 95 10.55 -3.44 -12.63
C LEU A 95 10.02 -4.73 -11.99
N ASN A 96 9.89 -5.82 -12.76
CA ASN A 96 9.38 -7.09 -12.30
C ASN A 96 10.13 -7.57 -11.05
N GLY A 97 9.41 -8.11 -10.07
CA GLY A 97 9.98 -8.59 -8.81
C GLY A 97 10.20 -7.53 -7.74
N GLY A 98 10.29 -6.24 -8.09
CA GLY A 98 10.63 -5.19 -7.12
C GLY A 98 9.44 -4.68 -6.29
N ALA A 99 9.77 -3.82 -5.33
CA ALA A 99 8.79 -3.10 -4.51
C ALA A 99 9.39 -1.80 -3.93
N VAL A 100 8.51 -0.90 -3.51
CA VAL A 100 8.88 0.18 -2.59
C VAL A 100 8.82 -0.37 -1.16
N ARG A 101 10.00 -0.50 -0.54
CA ARG A 101 10.17 -1.13 0.77
C ARG A 101 9.97 -0.11 1.90
N LEU A 102 8.75 0.01 2.40
CA LEU A 102 8.40 1.04 3.39
C LEU A 102 8.92 0.73 4.80
N MET A 103 8.86 -0.53 5.22
CA MET A 103 9.18 -0.97 6.58
C MET A 103 10.09 -2.19 6.53
N GLU A 104 10.87 -2.41 7.59
CA GLU A 104 11.65 -3.65 7.71
C GLU A 104 10.71 -4.84 8.01
N PRO A 105 10.98 -6.03 7.47
CA PRO A 105 10.25 -7.23 7.86
C PRO A 105 10.36 -7.48 9.36
N ALA A 106 9.29 -8.01 9.97
CA ALA A 106 9.23 -8.29 11.40
C ALA A 106 8.78 -9.73 11.61
N ASN A 107 9.45 -10.47 12.50
CA ASN A 107 9.17 -11.88 12.78
C ASN A 107 9.24 -12.81 11.56
N GLY A 108 9.88 -12.37 10.47
CA GLY A 108 9.89 -13.09 9.19
C GLY A 108 8.64 -12.87 8.34
N GLU A 109 7.84 -11.84 8.64
CA GLU A 109 6.62 -11.51 7.92
C GLU A 109 6.76 -10.19 7.15
N ILE A 110 6.14 -10.13 5.97
CA ILE A 110 5.96 -8.90 5.21
C ILE A 110 4.62 -8.89 4.49
N GLY A 111 3.99 -7.73 4.44
CA GLY A 111 2.84 -7.42 3.62
C GLY A 111 3.21 -6.80 2.29
N VAL A 112 2.54 -7.19 1.21
CA VAL A 112 2.70 -6.61 -0.12
C VAL A 112 1.34 -6.30 -0.73
N GLY A 113 1.25 -5.18 -1.45
CA GLY A 113 0.06 -4.79 -2.21
C GLY A 113 0.40 -3.81 -3.33
N GLU A 114 -0.61 -3.20 -3.94
CA GLU A 114 -0.41 -2.37 -5.14
C GLU A 114 -0.01 -0.93 -4.83
N GLY A 115 -0.85 -0.23 -4.07
CA GLY A 115 -0.75 1.21 -3.82
C GLY A 115 -0.21 1.55 -2.43
N LEU A 116 0.45 2.71 -2.32
CA LEU A 116 0.96 3.25 -1.06
C LEU A 116 -0.14 3.36 0.01
N GLU A 117 -1.27 3.97 -0.32
CA GLU A 117 -2.36 4.17 0.65
C GLU A 117 -2.99 2.84 1.08
N SER A 118 -3.25 1.95 0.12
CA SER A 118 -3.89 0.65 0.35
C SER A 118 -3.03 -0.22 1.27
N VAL A 119 -1.71 -0.28 1.06
CA VAL A 119 -0.83 -1.06 1.94
C VAL A 119 -0.69 -0.44 3.33
N LEU A 120 -0.70 0.89 3.45
CA LEU A 120 -0.70 1.54 4.76
C LEU A 120 -2.02 1.30 5.51
N GLY A 121 -3.16 1.30 4.83
CA GLY A 121 -4.44 0.88 5.40
C GLY A 121 -4.40 -0.58 5.90
N ALA A 122 -3.78 -1.47 5.13
CA ALA A 122 -3.54 -2.85 5.55
C ALA A 122 -2.62 -2.95 6.78
N HIS A 123 -1.54 -2.17 6.83
CA HIS A 123 -0.70 -2.11 8.04
C HIS A 123 -1.50 -1.71 9.28
N MET A 124 -2.37 -0.69 9.16
CA MET A 124 -3.20 -0.24 10.26
C MET A 124 -4.24 -1.28 10.72
N LEU A 125 -4.72 -2.12 9.80
CA LEU A 125 -5.71 -3.16 10.09
C LEU A 125 -5.10 -4.46 10.64
N PHE A 126 -3.88 -4.82 10.19
CA PHE A 126 -3.30 -6.14 10.44
C PHE A 126 -2.00 -6.09 11.27
N GLY A 127 -1.38 -4.92 11.45
CA GLY A 127 -0.16 -4.75 12.24
C GLY A 127 1.11 -5.34 11.62
N VAL A 128 1.05 -5.84 10.37
CA VAL A 128 2.21 -6.39 9.67
C VAL A 128 2.99 -5.30 8.93
N PRO A 129 4.34 -5.33 8.85
CA PRO A 129 5.10 -4.39 8.03
C PRO A 129 4.71 -4.52 6.55
N VAL A 130 4.73 -3.44 5.77
CA VAL A 130 4.18 -3.46 4.41
C VAL A 130 5.07 -2.81 3.37
N TRP A 131 5.05 -3.34 2.14
CA TRP A 131 5.64 -2.78 0.92
C TRP A 131 4.58 -2.67 -0.17
N TYR A 132 4.83 -1.88 -1.22
CA TYR A 132 3.91 -1.81 -2.37
C TYR A 132 4.63 -1.91 -3.72
N CYS A 133 3.94 -2.49 -4.71
CA CYS A 133 4.51 -2.88 -6.00
C CYS A 133 4.10 -1.95 -7.15
N LEU A 134 3.44 -0.82 -6.86
CA LEU A 134 2.93 0.20 -7.80
C LEU A 134 1.62 -0.16 -8.52
N ASN A 135 1.44 -1.42 -8.93
CA ASN A 135 0.24 -1.93 -9.61
C ASN A 135 0.12 -3.46 -9.50
N ARG A 136 -1.05 -4.00 -9.86
CA ARG A 136 -1.36 -5.44 -9.82
C ARG A 136 -0.41 -6.35 -10.61
N VAL A 137 0.10 -5.89 -11.75
CA VAL A 137 1.00 -6.69 -12.60
C VAL A 137 2.36 -6.82 -11.94
N LEU A 138 2.91 -5.72 -11.41
CA LEU A 138 4.16 -5.78 -10.67
C LEU A 138 4.00 -6.50 -9.32
N LEU A 139 2.81 -6.44 -8.72
CA LEU A 139 2.49 -7.25 -7.55
C LEU A 139 2.52 -8.74 -7.89
N SER A 140 1.88 -9.19 -8.97
CA SER A 140 1.90 -10.61 -9.35
C SER A 140 3.31 -11.12 -9.67
N ASP A 141 4.19 -10.24 -10.12
CA ASP A 141 5.60 -10.52 -10.40
C ASP A 141 6.52 -10.40 -9.17
N PHE A 142 6.03 -9.99 -7.99
CA PHE A 142 6.87 -9.73 -6.81
C PHE A 142 7.77 -10.92 -6.42
N VAL A 143 9.04 -10.64 -6.12
CA VAL A 143 10.00 -11.66 -5.68
C VAL A 143 10.47 -11.29 -4.28
N VAL A 144 10.42 -12.27 -3.37
CA VAL A 144 10.93 -12.09 -2.00
C VAL A 144 12.44 -11.87 -2.08
N PRO A 145 12.97 -10.73 -1.61
CA PRO A 145 14.40 -10.51 -1.59
C PRO A 145 15.11 -11.47 -0.64
N GLU A 146 16.25 -12.01 -1.07
CA GLU A 146 17.10 -12.85 -0.23
C GLU A 146 17.72 -12.06 0.93
N GLY A 147 18.14 -12.76 1.98
CA GLY A 147 18.88 -12.17 3.10
C GLY A 147 18.05 -11.35 4.09
N LEU A 148 16.74 -11.21 3.88
CA LEU A 148 15.85 -10.46 4.78
C LEU A 148 15.07 -11.33 5.78
N GLY A 149 15.29 -12.65 5.78
CA GLY A 149 14.67 -13.58 6.73
C GLY A 149 13.14 -13.73 6.59
N ILE A 150 12.57 -13.28 5.47
CA ILE A 150 11.14 -13.38 5.17
C ILE A 150 10.76 -14.84 4.94
N ARG A 151 9.69 -15.30 5.59
CA ARG A 151 9.10 -16.63 5.49
C ARG A 151 7.60 -16.59 5.22
N VAL A 152 6.92 -15.52 5.65
CA VAL A 152 5.48 -15.31 5.46
C VAL A 152 5.25 -14.04 4.66
N VAL A 153 4.42 -14.15 3.61
CA VAL A 153 4.03 -13.03 2.76
C VAL A 153 2.52 -12.84 2.81
N HIS A 154 2.08 -11.71 3.35
CA HIS A 154 0.69 -11.27 3.33
C HIS A 154 0.44 -10.49 2.05
N ILE A 155 -0.47 -10.96 1.21
CA ILE A 155 -0.78 -10.35 -0.09
C ILE A 155 -2.11 -9.61 0.07
N PHE A 156 -2.04 -8.29 0.10
CA PHE A 156 -3.18 -7.39 0.23
C PHE A 156 -3.68 -6.99 -1.15
N ALA A 157 -4.71 -7.68 -1.63
CA ALA A 157 -5.30 -7.46 -2.94
C ALA A 157 -6.42 -6.42 -2.87
N ASP A 158 -6.51 -5.56 -3.89
CA ASP A 158 -7.67 -4.71 -4.10
C ASP A 158 -8.86 -5.58 -4.52
N PHE A 159 -10.05 -5.32 -3.95
CA PHE A 159 -11.22 -6.16 -4.21
C PHE A 159 -12.04 -5.64 -5.38
N ASP A 160 -11.41 -5.55 -6.55
CA ASP A 160 -11.99 -4.97 -7.75
C ASP A 160 -13.36 -5.55 -8.14
N ALA A 161 -14.09 -4.76 -8.93
CA ALA A 161 -15.22 -5.25 -9.69
C ALA A 161 -14.80 -6.46 -10.56
N VAL A 162 -15.77 -7.34 -10.81
CA VAL A 162 -15.54 -8.48 -11.70
C VAL A 162 -15.48 -7.97 -13.13
N ASP A 163 -14.37 -8.25 -13.82
CA ASP A 163 -14.24 -7.97 -15.24
C ASP A 163 -15.22 -8.86 -16.02
N PRO A 164 -16.13 -8.28 -16.84
CA PRO A 164 -17.13 -9.04 -17.58
C PRO A 164 -16.54 -10.06 -18.56
N LYS A 165 -15.37 -9.77 -19.14
CA LYS A 165 -14.69 -10.62 -20.13
C LYS A 165 -14.00 -11.81 -19.46
N THR A 166 -13.27 -11.55 -18.37
CA THR A 166 -12.49 -12.61 -17.70
C THR A 166 -13.28 -13.34 -16.62
N ARG A 167 -14.43 -12.79 -16.19
CA ARG A 167 -15.26 -13.28 -15.09
C ARG A 167 -14.52 -13.36 -13.75
N LYS A 168 -13.42 -12.60 -13.61
CA LYS A 168 -12.56 -12.55 -12.41
C LYS A 168 -12.45 -11.12 -11.89
N SER A 169 -12.14 -10.98 -10.62
CA SER A 169 -11.67 -9.71 -10.04
C SER A 169 -10.16 -9.60 -10.32
N PRO A 170 -9.68 -8.63 -11.11
CA PRO A 170 -8.29 -8.58 -11.56
C PRO A 170 -7.25 -8.58 -10.43
N GLY A 171 -7.39 -7.70 -9.43
CA GLY A 171 -6.47 -7.66 -8.28
C GLY A 171 -6.43 -8.98 -7.50
N MET A 172 -7.59 -9.61 -7.30
CA MET A 172 -7.66 -10.94 -6.67
C MET A 172 -7.01 -12.05 -7.51
N ALA A 173 -7.17 -12.02 -8.83
CA ALA A 173 -6.58 -13.02 -9.71
C ALA A 173 -5.05 -12.96 -9.69
N ASP A 174 -4.50 -11.75 -9.74
CA ASP A 174 -3.05 -11.50 -9.67
C ASP A 174 -2.47 -11.86 -8.30
N ALA A 175 -3.17 -11.53 -7.22
CA ALA A 175 -2.77 -11.92 -5.87
C ALA A 175 -2.75 -13.44 -5.67
N LEU A 176 -3.72 -14.17 -6.25
CA LEU A 176 -3.74 -15.64 -6.21
C LEU A 176 -2.61 -16.25 -7.04
N ALA A 177 -2.27 -15.64 -8.18
CA ALA A 177 -1.12 -16.05 -8.99
C ALA A 177 0.20 -15.89 -8.21
N LEU A 178 0.39 -14.74 -7.55
CA LEU A 178 1.54 -14.52 -6.66
C LEU A 178 1.57 -15.56 -5.54
N ALA A 179 0.45 -15.77 -4.85
CA ALA A 179 0.37 -16.71 -3.73
C ALA A 179 0.73 -18.14 -4.15
N THR A 180 0.30 -18.54 -5.35
CA THR A 180 0.62 -19.87 -5.90
C THR A 180 2.12 -20.01 -6.14
N ARG A 181 2.74 -19.02 -6.78
CA ARG A 181 4.19 -19.02 -7.03
C ARG A 181 4.99 -19.01 -5.73
N LEU A 182 4.67 -18.12 -4.80
CA LEU A 182 5.37 -18.03 -3.51
C LEU A 182 5.29 -19.33 -2.70
N ARG A 183 4.14 -20.02 -2.72
CA ARG A 183 4.01 -21.32 -2.06
C ARG A 183 4.86 -22.41 -2.74
N ALA A 184 4.95 -22.39 -4.07
CA ALA A 184 5.84 -23.29 -4.79
C ALA A 184 7.31 -23.01 -4.48
N ASP A 185 7.66 -21.74 -4.24
CA ASP A 185 9.00 -21.29 -3.83
C ASP A 185 9.30 -21.54 -2.32
N GLY A 186 8.36 -22.14 -1.57
CA GLY A 186 8.55 -22.53 -0.17
C GLY A 186 8.15 -21.48 0.88
N TYR A 187 7.51 -20.37 0.48
CA TYR A 187 6.99 -19.36 1.40
C TYR A 187 5.56 -19.65 1.85
N THR A 188 5.21 -19.21 3.06
CA THR A 188 3.80 -19.13 3.46
C THR A 188 3.17 -17.88 2.86
N ALA A 189 2.26 -18.04 1.89
CA ALA A 189 1.52 -16.93 1.31
C ALA A 189 0.08 -16.86 1.84
N ILE A 190 -0.34 -15.70 2.36
CA ILE A 190 -1.69 -15.45 2.90
C ILE A 190 -2.33 -14.32 2.10
N VAL A 191 -3.45 -14.59 1.42
CA VAL A 191 -4.15 -13.58 0.62
C VAL A 191 -5.25 -12.94 1.44
N HIS A 192 -5.24 -11.61 1.47
CA HIS A 192 -6.22 -10.76 2.12
C HIS A 192 -6.93 -9.92 1.08
N ARG A 193 -8.21 -9.62 1.33
CA ARG A 193 -8.98 -8.65 0.56
C ARG A 193 -9.90 -7.85 1.46
N PRO A 194 -10.31 -6.65 1.02
CA PRO A 194 -11.36 -5.91 1.69
C PRO A 194 -12.69 -6.66 1.77
N LYS A 195 -13.51 -6.29 2.76
CA LYS A 195 -14.85 -6.86 2.96
C LYS A 195 -15.82 -6.49 1.84
N VAL A 196 -15.74 -5.26 1.35
CA VAL A 196 -16.65 -4.69 0.34
C VAL A 196 -16.01 -4.78 -1.04
N ARG A 197 -16.77 -5.21 -2.04
CA ARG A 197 -16.29 -5.24 -3.42
C ARG A 197 -16.26 -3.83 -4.00
N GLY A 198 -15.24 -3.56 -4.82
CA GLY A 198 -14.97 -2.26 -5.43
C GLY A 198 -14.16 -1.34 -4.53
N THR A 199 -13.60 -1.85 -3.43
CA THR A 199 -12.81 -1.07 -2.48
C THR A 199 -11.41 -1.66 -2.29
N ASP A 200 -10.53 -0.86 -1.69
CA ASP A 200 -9.20 -1.27 -1.24
C ASP A 200 -9.10 -1.26 0.31
N PHE A 201 -7.90 -1.50 0.83
CA PHE A 201 -7.66 -1.48 2.29
C PHE A 201 -7.59 -0.06 2.89
N ALA A 202 -7.35 0.98 2.09
CA ALA A 202 -7.47 2.35 2.56
C ALA A 202 -8.94 2.68 2.83
N ASP A 203 -9.85 2.28 1.94
CA ASP A 203 -11.30 2.43 2.14
C ASP A 203 -11.81 1.65 3.36
N GLU A 204 -11.34 0.41 3.56
CA GLU A 204 -11.73 -0.40 4.72
C GLU A 204 -11.21 0.21 6.03
N TRP A 205 -9.96 0.70 6.05
CA TRP A 205 -9.43 1.40 7.21
C TRP A 205 -10.24 2.66 7.52
N MET A 206 -10.52 3.49 6.51
CA MET A 206 -11.37 4.67 6.65
C MET A 206 -12.74 4.35 7.25
N THR A 207 -13.36 3.28 6.77
CA THR A 207 -14.64 2.80 7.28
C THR A 207 -14.53 2.35 8.74
N SER A 208 -13.40 1.73 9.12
CA SER A 208 -13.17 1.27 10.50
C SER A 208 -13.00 2.43 11.50
N CYS A 209 -12.38 3.54 11.09
CA CYS A 209 -12.23 4.73 11.93
C CYS A 209 -13.57 5.45 12.20
N ASN A 210 -14.49 5.40 11.24
CA ASN A 210 -15.79 6.08 11.32
C ASN A 210 -16.84 5.28 12.09
N LYS A 211 -16.57 4.02 12.44
CA LYS A 211 -17.42 3.28 13.36
C LYS A 211 -17.14 3.75 14.78
N PRO A 212 -18.16 4.10 15.59
CA PRO A 212 -17.93 4.31 17.01
C PRO A 212 -17.28 3.03 17.56
N ARG A 213 -16.10 3.17 18.19
CA ARG A 213 -15.50 2.06 18.94
C ARG A 213 -16.56 1.60 19.93
N SER A 214 -17.14 0.41 19.70
CA SER A 214 -17.94 -0.22 20.74
C SER A 214 -17.01 -0.32 21.94
N LEU A 215 -17.34 0.42 23.00
CA LEU A 215 -16.65 0.30 24.28
C LEU A 215 -16.57 -1.20 24.58
N ALA A 216 -15.35 -1.74 24.62
CA ALA A 216 -15.14 -3.08 25.11
C ALA A 216 -15.73 -3.10 26.52
N VAL A 217 -16.84 -3.84 26.69
CA VAL A 217 -17.36 -4.13 28.02
C VAL A 217 -16.21 -4.83 28.74
N PRO A 218 -15.71 -4.29 29.86
CA PRO A 218 -14.66 -4.97 30.62
C PRO A 218 -15.20 -6.34 30.99
N ALA A 219 -14.44 -7.39 30.67
CA ALA A 219 -14.72 -8.72 31.19
C ALA A 219 -14.83 -8.59 32.72
N ARG A 220 -16.01 -8.89 33.27
CA ARG A 220 -16.19 -8.95 34.72
C ARG A 220 -15.20 -9.97 35.25
N LEU A 221 -14.20 -9.49 36.00
CA LEU A 221 -13.38 -10.34 36.86
C LEU A 221 -14.30 -11.02 37.88
N GLY A 222 -13.98 -12.28 38.18
CA GLY A 222 -14.90 -13.27 38.73
C GLY A 222 -15.60 -12.86 40.02
N GLY A 223 -16.91 -13.12 40.04
CA GLY A 223 -17.66 -13.35 41.28
C GLY A 223 -17.78 -14.85 41.50
N LYS A 224 -17.27 -15.35 42.63
CA LYS A 224 -17.50 -16.71 43.11
C LYS A 224 -19.02 -16.96 43.24
N PRO A 225 -19.50 -18.20 43.01
CA PRO A 225 -20.86 -18.55 43.37
C PRO A 225 -20.95 -18.70 44.89
N GLU A 226 -21.66 -17.79 45.55
CA GLU A 226 -22.25 -18.09 46.85
C GLU A 226 -23.60 -18.76 46.60
N ALA A 227 -23.68 -20.03 46.97
CA ALA A 227 -24.92 -20.70 47.26
C ALA A 227 -25.45 -20.17 48.59
N LEU A 228 -26.77 -19.91 48.70
CA LEU A 228 -27.59 -20.38 49.82
C LEU A 228 -29.08 -20.07 49.58
N HIS A 229 -29.90 -21.10 49.83
CA HIS A 229 -31.27 -21.15 50.39
C HIS A 229 -32.07 -19.83 50.44
N ILE A 230 -33.31 -19.74 49.97
CA ILE A 230 -34.52 -20.54 50.24
C ILE A 230 -35.46 -20.43 49.02
#